data_AF-A0A5R2N7N0-F1
#
_entry.id   AF-A0A5R2N7N0-F1
#
_cell.length_a   1.000
_cell.length_b   1.000
_cell.length_c   1.000
_cell.angle_alpha   90.00
_cell.angle_beta   90.00
_cell.angle_gamma   90.00
#
_symmetry.space_group_name_H-M   'P 1'
#
loop_
_entity.id
_entity.type
_entity.pdbx_description
1 polymer ?
#
loop_
_entity_poly.entity_id
_entity_poly.type
_entity_poly.pdbx_seq_one_letter_code
_entity_poly.pdbx_strand_id
1 'polypeptide(L)'
;RALLAKAGLTKNGDAEIERRVVAERAAGRMLLSENGFLRLLGLMKAPEASSLSRQSLIDQSRLSGADLDRLSLFDAFEHDGEPYSFRDLILARKYAGLIAGGATWGAITRSVHRSGPVASLTAKSLNVGSQHGRADAIYLEGGQSELDGQLLFDLGAATQGDDTLEDLFTEAEAAEEGGDHDGAAALYQRCLAIDPTDAIAAFNRANCLRGSGRAAEAAHDYARAIKLDPAF
;
A
#
# COMPACT_ATOMS: atom_id res chain seq x y z
N ARG A 1 -29.11 -11.81 19.64
CA ARG A 1 -28.20 -12.45 18.67
C ARG A 1 -27.16 -11.39 18.30
N ALA A 2 -25.89 -11.61 18.66
CA ALA A 2 -24.79 -10.71 18.30
C ALA A 2 -24.05 -11.28 17.09
N LEU A 3 -23.58 -10.41 16.20
CA LEU A 3 -22.77 -10.80 15.05
C LEU A 3 -21.36 -10.24 15.18
N LEU A 4 -20.38 -11.11 14.97
CA LEU A 4 -18.98 -10.78 14.92
C LEU A 4 -18.66 -10.14 13.55
N ALA A 5 -18.18 -8.91 13.57
CA ALA A 5 -17.66 -8.26 12.37
C ALA A 5 -16.18 -8.63 12.21
N LYS A 6 -15.84 -9.44 11.20
CA LYS A 6 -14.45 -9.79 10.90
C LYS A 6 -13.97 -9.06 9.65
N ALA A 7 -12.88 -8.31 9.76
CA ALA A 7 -12.13 -7.78 8.62
C ALA A 7 -11.32 -8.91 7.94
N GLY A 8 -11.98 -10.00 7.56
CA GLY A 8 -11.39 -11.02 6.70
C GLY A 8 -11.40 -10.55 5.24
N LEU A 9 -10.48 -11.07 4.42
CA LEU A 9 -10.41 -10.92 2.96
C LEU A 9 -11.75 -11.27 2.29
N THR A 10 -12.74 -10.38 2.36
CA THR A 10 -13.95 -10.54 1.57
C THR A 10 -13.56 -10.20 0.14
N LYS A 11 -13.72 -11.17 -0.76
CA LYS A 11 -13.62 -10.96 -2.22
C LYS A 11 -14.58 -9.88 -2.75
N ASN A 12 -15.43 -9.29 -1.88
CA ASN A 12 -16.62 -8.51 -2.23
C ASN A 12 -16.47 -7.00 -1.95
N GLY A 13 -15.32 -6.54 -1.46
CA GLY A 13 -15.03 -5.11 -1.26
C GLY A 13 -15.80 -4.44 -0.10
N ASP A 14 -15.41 -3.20 0.21
CA ASP A 14 -15.92 -2.44 1.36
C ASP A 14 -17.43 -2.16 1.26
N ALA A 15 -17.96 -1.93 0.05
CA ALA A 15 -19.37 -1.61 -0.20
C ALA A 15 -20.36 -2.75 0.16
N GLU A 16 -19.94 -4.01 0.07
CA GLU A 16 -20.78 -5.14 0.51
C GLU A 16 -20.86 -5.21 2.04
N ILE A 17 -19.73 -4.97 2.71
CA ILE A 17 -19.68 -4.94 4.17
C ILE A 17 -20.57 -3.81 4.70
N GLU A 18 -20.50 -2.64 4.08
CA GLU A 18 -21.35 -1.50 4.44
C GLU A 18 -22.83 -1.83 4.32
N ARG A 19 -23.25 -2.39 3.17
CA ARG A 19 -24.65 -2.82 2.97
C ARG A 19 -25.09 -3.82 4.03
N ARG A 20 -24.23 -4.77 4.37
CA ARG A 20 -24.53 -5.76 5.42
C ARG A 20 -24.66 -5.09 6.78
N VAL A 21 -23.70 -4.27 7.21
CA VAL A 21 -23.76 -3.56 8.50
C VAL A 21 -25.06 -2.76 8.64
N VAL A 22 -25.47 -2.04 7.59
CA VAL A 22 -26.73 -1.29 7.57
C VAL A 22 -27.93 -2.22 7.72
N ALA A 23 -28.00 -3.31 6.95
CA ALA A 23 -29.09 -4.27 7.00
C ALA A 23 -29.22 -4.95 8.38
N GLU A 24 -28.09 -5.31 8.99
CA GLU A 24 -28.07 -5.95 10.31
C GLU A 24 -28.51 -4.98 11.42
N ARG A 25 -28.08 -3.70 11.35
CA ARG A 25 -28.57 -2.65 12.27
C ARG A 25 -30.06 -2.41 12.09
N ALA A 26 -30.55 -2.33 10.85
CA ALA A 26 -31.97 -2.15 10.55
C ALA A 26 -32.84 -3.31 11.08
N ALA A 27 -32.27 -4.52 11.13
CA ALA A 27 -32.92 -5.69 11.73
C ALA A 27 -32.83 -5.74 13.26
N GLY A 28 -32.37 -4.67 13.92
CA GLY A 28 -32.28 -4.56 15.38
C GLY A 28 -31.20 -5.45 16.01
N ARG A 29 -30.22 -5.92 15.23
CA ARG A 29 -29.15 -6.78 15.75
C ARG A 29 -28.00 -5.92 16.27
N MET A 30 -27.54 -6.27 17.48
CA MET A 30 -26.33 -5.69 18.05
C MET A 30 -25.10 -6.23 17.29
N LEU A 31 -24.28 -5.32 16.82
CA LEU A 31 -23.01 -5.62 16.20
C LEU A 31 -21.90 -5.41 17.24
N LEU A 32 -20.99 -6.39 17.34
CA LEU A 32 -19.83 -6.31 18.22
C LEU A 32 -18.57 -6.40 17.38
N SER A 33 -17.55 -5.64 17.79
CA SER A 33 -16.20 -5.84 17.27
C SER A 33 -15.62 -7.17 17.78
N GLU A 34 -14.49 -7.60 17.23
CA GLU A 34 -13.82 -8.81 17.71
C GLU A 34 -13.31 -8.62 19.14
N ASN A 35 -12.71 -7.48 19.45
CA ASN A 35 -12.28 -7.18 20.81
C ASN A 35 -13.48 -7.06 21.76
N GLY A 36 -14.56 -6.42 21.34
CA GLY A 36 -15.81 -6.32 22.10
C GLY A 36 -16.39 -7.70 22.42
N PHE A 37 -16.40 -8.60 21.44
CA PHE A 37 -16.83 -9.98 21.62
C PHE A 37 -15.91 -10.75 22.58
N LEU A 38 -14.59 -10.63 22.44
CA LEU A 38 -13.62 -11.28 23.33
C LEU A 38 -13.75 -10.79 24.78
N ARG A 39 -14.00 -9.50 25.00
CA ARG A 39 -14.26 -8.95 26.34
C ARG A 39 -15.57 -9.46 26.91
N LEU A 40 -16.62 -9.59 26.10
CA LEU A 40 -17.89 -10.19 26.54
C LEU A 40 -17.69 -11.64 26.99
N LEU A 41 -16.77 -12.37 26.36
CA LEU A 41 -16.38 -13.73 26.76
C LEU A 41 -15.37 -13.77 27.92
N GLY A 42 -14.90 -12.62 28.42
CA GLY A 42 -13.87 -12.55 29.46
C GLY A 42 -12.47 -12.97 29.00
N LEU A 43 -12.23 -13.06 27.68
CA LEU A 43 -10.96 -13.49 27.07
C LEU A 43 -10.00 -12.33 26.81
N MET A 44 -10.45 -11.10 27.01
CA MET A 44 -9.66 -9.88 26.85
C MET A 44 -9.95 -8.90 27.98
N LYS A 45 -8.90 -8.21 28.46
CA LYS A 45 -9.04 -7.17 29.48
C LYS A 45 -9.70 -5.93 28.89
N ALA A 46 -10.55 -5.26 29.68
CA ALA A 46 -11.04 -3.94 29.31
C ALA A 46 -9.88 -2.95 29.14
N PRO A 47 -9.98 -2.04 28.15
CA PRO A 47 -8.97 -1.00 27.94
C PRO A 47 -8.95 -0.02 29.13
N GLU A 48 -7.93 0.82 29.18
CA GLU A 48 -7.76 1.77 30.30
C GLU A 48 -8.92 2.76 30.40
N ALA A 49 -9.19 3.20 31.63
CA ALA A 49 -10.26 4.16 31.92
C ALA A 49 -10.07 5.43 31.08
N SER A 50 -11.14 5.83 30.41
CA SER A 50 -11.12 6.88 29.39
C SER A 50 -12.37 7.76 29.53
N SER A 51 -12.36 8.95 28.91
CA SER A 51 -13.40 9.97 29.13
C SER A 51 -13.90 10.69 27.87
N LEU A 52 -13.29 10.44 26.69
CA LEU A 52 -13.70 11.13 25.48
C LEU A 52 -14.98 10.51 24.92
N SER A 53 -15.97 11.35 24.64
CA SER A 53 -17.20 10.90 24.00
C SER A 53 -17.01 10.64 22.52
N ARG A 54 -17.93 9.88 21.92
CA ARG A 54 -17.98 9.69 20.47
C ARG A 54 -18.04 11.03 19.72
N GLN A 55 -18.85 11.97 20.22
CA GLN A 55 -18.98 13.29 19.62
C GLN A 55 -17.67 14.08 19.68
N SER A 56 -16.97 14.01 20.82
CA SER A 56 -15.67 14.65 21.00
C SER A 56 -14.62 14.13 20.00
N LEU A 57 -14.61 12.82 19.71
CA LEU A 57 -13.73 12.26 18.69
C LEU A 57 -14.05 12.80 17.30
N ILE A 58 -15.31 12.85 16.91
CA ILE A 58 -15.74 13.37 15.59
C ILE A 58 -15.28 14.82 15.43
N ASP A 59 -15.62 15.67 16.41
CA ASP A 59 -15.34 17.10 16.36
C ASP A 59 -13.83 17.39 16.29
N GLN A 60 -13.02 16.61 17.02
CA GLN A 60 -11.59 16.85 17.14
C GLN A 60 -10.73 16.11 16.10
N SER A 61 -11.28 15.13 15.38
CA SER A 61 -10.53 14.34 14.38
C SER A 61 -10.86 14.70 12.93
N ARG A 62 -12.04 15.30 12.68
CA ARG A 62 -12.63 15.50 11.35
C ARG A 62 -13.04 14.20 10.65
N LEU A 63 -13.03 13.08 11.36
CA LEU A 63 -13.54 11.82 10.84
C LEU A 63 -15.07 11.85 10.80
N SER A 64 -15.68 11.28 9.75
CA SER A 64 -17.15 11.19 9.72
C SER A 64 -17.65 10.23 10.81
N GLY A 65 -18.86 10.47 11.34
CA GLY A 65 -19.44 9.56 12.33
C GLY A 65 -19.66 8.14 11.80
N ALA A 66 -19.91 8.00 10.49
CA ALA A 66 -20.06 6.70 9.86
C ALA A 66 -18.72 5.93 9.77
N ASP A 67 -17.63 6.63 9.44
CA ASP A 67 -16.29 6.03 9.40
C ASP A 67 -15.79 5.71 10.81
N LEU A 68 -16.07 6.56 11.80
CA LEU A 68 -15.77 6.28 13.20
C LEU A 68 -16.42 4.97 13.64
N ASP A 69 -17.73 4.84 13.41
CA ASP A 69 -18.49 3.65 13.78
C ASP A 69 -17.94 2.38 13.12
N ARG A 70 -17.54 2.46 11.85
CA ARG A 70 -16.96 1.32 11.12
C ARG A 70 -15.57 0.97 11.64
N LEU A 71 -14.70 1.97 11.77
CA LEU A 71 -13.34 1.77 12.28
C LEU A 71 -13.36 1.18 13.70
N SER A 72 -14.28 1.62 14.57
CA SER A 72 -14.49 0.99 15.89
C SER A 72 -15.03 -0.43 15.80
N LEU A 73 -16.03 -0.67 14.94
CA LEU A 73 -16.60 -2.01 14.75
C LEU A 73 -15.57 -3.03 14.25
N PHE A 74 -14.55 -2.58 13.53
CA PHE A 74 -13.48 -3.42 12.99
C PHE A 74 -12.14 -3.23 13.73
N ASP A 75 -12.19 -2.86 15.01
CA ASP A 75 -11.04 -2.86 15.93
C ASP A 75 -9.83 -2.02 15.46
N ALA A 76 -10.09 -0.91 14.76
CA ALA A 76 -9.05 0.06 14.38
C ALA A 76 -8.63 0.98 15.54
N PHE A 77 -9.31 0.88 16.68
CA PHE A 77 -9.09 1.67 17.90
C PHE A 77 -8.83 0.75 19.11
N GLU A 78 -8.32 1.32 20.20
CA GLU A 78 -8.16 0.62 21.47
C GLU A 78 -9.54 0.32 22.09
N HIS A 79 -10.44 1.30 22.00
CA HIS A 79 -11.82 1.20 22.43
C HIS A 79 -12.74 0.95 21.23
N ASP A 80 -13.58 -0.08 21.32
CA ASP A 80 -14.59 -0.47 20.32
C ASP A 80 -15.89 0.35 20.44
N GLY A 81 -15.95 1.25 21.41
CA GLY A 81 -17.07 2.14 21.68
C GLY A 81 -16.72 3.19 22.74
N GLU A 82 -17.66 4.10 22.99
CA GLU A 82 -17.50 5.14 24.01
C GLU A 82 -17.42 4.53 25.43
N PRO A 83 -16.56 5.06 26.33
CA PRO A 83 -15.64 6.20 26.15
C PRO A 83 -14.33 5.84 25.47
N TYR A 84 -13.84 6.73 24.61
CA TYR A 84 -12.59 6.62 23.87
C TYR A 84 -11.41 7.28 24.60
N SER A 85 -10.20 6.82 24.30
CA SER A 85 -8.95 7.33 24.86
C SER A 85 -8.36 8.49 24.04
N PHE A 86 -7.37 9.20 24.61
CA PHE A 86 -6.58 10.19 23.87
C PHE A 86 -5.79 9.55 22.72
N ARG A 87 -5.39 8.28 22.85
CA ARG A 87 -4.73 7.52 21.76
C ARG A 87 -5.69 7.30 20.60
N ASP A 88 -6.94 6.98 20.87
CA ASP A 88 -7.96 6.84 19.82
C ASP A 88 -8.19 8.16 19.09
N LEU A 89 -8.12 9.30 19.78
CA LEU A 89 -8.18 10.61 19.13
C LEU A 89 -6.99 10.84 18.17
N ILE A 90 -5.77 10.45 18.55
CA ILE A 90 -4.60 10.53 17.67
C ILE A 90 -4.80 9.63 16.44
N LEU A 91 -5.24 8.39 16.65
CA LEU A 91 -5.53 7.46 15.56
C LEU A 91 -6.63 7.99 14.64
N ALA A 92 -7.71 8.55 15.20
CA ALA A 92 -8.81 9.12 14.43
C ALA A 92 -8.34 10.27 13.53
N ARG A 93 -7.45 11.16 14.02
CA ARG A 93 -6.83 12.20 13.19
C ARG A 93 -5.99 11.64 12.05
N LYS A 94 -5.21 10.60 12.32
CA LYS A 94 -4.41 9.92 11.28
C LYS A 94 -5.30 9.27 10.23
N TYR A 95 -6.33 8.53 10.66
CA TYR A 95 -7.28 7.90 9.76
C TYR A 95 -8.05 8.92 8.93
N ALA A 96 -8.44 10.07 9.51
CA ALA A 96 -9.06 11.15 8.75
C ALA A 96 -8.13 11.71 7.68
N GLY A 97 -6.83 11.85 7.97
CA GLY A 97 -5.81 12.23 6.97
C GLY A 97 -5.66 11.19 5.87
N LEU A 98 -5.66 9.90 6.20
CA LEU A 98 -5.58 8.81 5.22
C LEU A 98 -6.82 8.77 4.31
N ILE A 99 -8.01 8.92 4.88
CA ILE A 99 -9.27 8.98 4.12
C ILE A 99 -9.28 10.21 3.19
N ALA A 100 -8.86 11.38 3.69
CA ALA A 100 -8.72 12.57 2.86
C ALA A 100 -7.68 12.40 1.73
N GLY A 101 -6.67 11.56 1.95
CA GLY A 101 -5.68 11.15 0.95
C GLY A 101 -6.13 10.03 0.01
N GLY A 102 -7.37 9.55 0.14
CA GLY A 102 -7.97 8.55 -0.76
C GLY A 102 -8.00 7.11 -0.23
N ALA A 103 -7.46 6.82 0.96
CA ALA A 103 -7.55 5.48 1.52
C ALA A 103 -8.98 5.14 1.95
N THR A 104 -9.39 3.90 1.68
CA THR A 104 -10.67 3.37 2.15
C THR A 104 -10.59 2.95 3.62
N TRP A 105 -11.71 2.98 4.35
CA TRP A 105 -11.76 2.50 5.74
C TRP A 105 -11.38 1.02 5.83
N GLY A 106 -11.71 0.22 4.82
CA GLY A 106 -11.33 -1.18 4.74
C GLY A 106 -9.83 -1.35 4.59
N ALA A 107 -9.16 -0.49 3.81
CA ALA A 107 -7.70 -0.50 3.73
C ALA A 107 -7.06 -0.17 5.08
N ILE A 108 -7.61 0.80 5.81
CA ILE A 108 -7.15 1.16 7.16
C ILE A 108 -7.28 -0.02 8.12
N THR A 109 -8.47 -0.61 8.24
CA THR A 109 -8.71 -1.74 9.16
C THR A 109 -7.81 -2.93 8.85
N ARG A 110 -7.71 -3.33 7.57
CA ARG A 110 -6.82 -4.42 7.13
C ARG A 110 -5.37 -4.15 7.50
N SER A 111 -4.93 -2.92 7.32
CA SER A 111 -3.57 -2.50 7.65
C SER A 111 -3.32 -2.59 9.16
N VAL A 112 -4.23 -2.05 9.97
CA VAL A 112 -4.13 -2.10 11.45
C VAL A 112 -4.00 -3.54 11.93
N HIS A 113 -4.88 -4.44 11.50
CA HIS A 113 -4.89 -5.86 11.90
C HIS A 113 -3.59 -6.61 11.57
N ARG A 114 -2.88 -6.19 10.51
CA ARG A 114 -1.61 -6.83 10.10
C ARG A 114 -0.39 -6.25 10.81
N SER A 115 -0.45 -4.98 11.20
CA SER A 115 0.65 -4.24 11.83
C SER A 115 0.89 -4.54 13.32
N GLY A 116 -0.02 -5.29 13.96
CA GLY A 116 0.02 -5.54 15.40
C GLY A 116 -0.81 -4.51 16.21
N PRO A 117 -0.56 -4.36 17.52
CA PRO A 117 -1.41 -3.55 18.38
C PRO A 117 -1.52 -2.08 17.92
N VAL A 118 -2.74 -1.54 17.93
CA VAL A 118 -3.03 -0.12 17.62
C VAL A 118 -2.16 0.89 18.40
N ALA A 119 -1.74 0.53 19.62
CA ALA A 119 -0.82 1.34 20.41
C ALA A 119 0.51 1.64 19.68
N SER A 120 1.04 0.68 18.91
CA SER A 120 2.29 0.81 18.15
C SER A 120 2.15 1.72 16.93
N LEU A 121 0.93 2.01 16.47
CA LEU A 121 0.66 2.87 15.31
C LEU A 121 0.63 4.37 15.67
N THR A 122 0.38 4.72 16.93
CA THR A 122 0.36 6.12 17.37
C THR A 122 1.69 6.85 17.15
N ALA A 123 2.82 6.14 17.22
CA ALA A 123 4.16 6.70 17.02
C ALA A 123 4.66 6.70 15.57
N LYS A 124 3.94 6.06 14.62
CA LYS A 124 4.40 5.88 13.23
C LYS A 124 3.76 6.89 12.28
N SER A 125 4.51 7.43 11.34
CA SER A 125 3.97 8.26 10.24
C SER A 125 3.30 7.36 9.20
N LEU A 126 2.04 7.67 8.85
CA LEU A 126 1.21 6.87 7.93
C LEU A 126 0.88 7.71 6.69
N ASN A 127 1.15 7.17 5.51
CA ASN A 127 0.86 7.84 4.23
C ASN A 127 0.08 6.92 3.29
N VAL A 128 -0.80 7.49 2.48
CA VAL A 128 -1.39 6.82 1.32
C VAL A 128 -0.41 6.97 0.16
N GLY A 129 -0.21 5.92 -0.64
CA GLY A 129 0.75 5.99 -1.74
C GLY A 129 0.36 5.15 -2.95
N SER A 130 0.57 5.69 -4.14
CA SER A 130 0.53 4.96 -5.42
C SER A 130 1.91 4.49 -5.88
N GLN A 131 2.96 4.78 -5.11
CA GLN A 131 4.38 4.55 -5.43
C GLN A 131 4.69 3.12 -5.91
N HIS A 132 3.86 2.12 -5.60
CA HIS A 132 4.00 0.73 -6.04
C HIS A 132 2.73 0.18 -6.73
N GLY A 133 1.92 1.05 -7.34
CA GLY A 133 0.78 0.65 -8.19
C GLY A 133 -0.51 0.23 -7.46
N ARG A 134 -0.60 0.41 -6.13
CA ARG A 134 -1.82 0.17 -5.35
C ARG A 134 -2.38 1.47 -4.80
N ALA A 135 -3.52 1.93 -5.33
CA ALA A 135 -4.13 3.21 -4.96
C ALA A 135 -4.52 3.32 -3.47
N ASP A 136 -4.85 2.20 -2.81
CA ASP A 136 -5.39 2.20 -1.44
C ASP A 136 -4.38 1.71 -0.38
N ALA A 137 -3.11 1.52 -0.74
CA ALA A 137 -2.12 1.01 0.20
C ALA A 137 -1.67 2.08 1.21
N ILE A 138 -1.46 1.65 2.46
CA ILE A 138 -0.97 2.49 3.56
C ILE A 138 0.48 2.11 3.84
N TYR A 139 1.36 3.11 3.88
CA TYR A 139 2.80 2.93 4.04
C TYR A 139 3.31 3.57 5.32
N LEU A 140 4.40 3.01 5.83
CA LEU A 140 5.20 3.60 6.90
C LEU A 140 6.16 4.66 6.34
N GLU A 141 6.70 5.51 7.23
CA GLU A 141 7.67 6.56 6.88
C GLU A 141 8.80 6.05 5.98
N GLY A 142 9.08 6.79 4.90
CA GLY A 142 10.06 6.40 3.87
C GLY A 142 9.48 5.58 2.71
N GLY A 143 8.23 5.11 2.79
CA GLY A 143 7.55 4.43 1.67
C GLY A 143 8.08 3.03 1.32
N GLN A 144 9.12 2.57 2.01
CA GLN A 144 9.80 1.29 1.75
C GLN A 144 9.06 0.06 2.32
N SER A 145 7.97 0.26 3.07
CA SER A 145 7.18 -0.84 3.61
C SER A 145 5.69 -0.49 3.71
N GLU A 146 4.86 -1.40 3.18
CA GLU A 146 3.41 -1.39 3.43
C GLU A 146 3.15 -1.73 4.90
N LEU A 147 2.07 -1.17 5.45
CA LEU A 147 1.65 -1.39 6.83
C LEU A 147 1.16 -2.83 7.10
N ASP A 148 1.23 -3.71 6.10
CA ASP A 148 0.99 -5.15 6.21
C ASP A 148 2.26 -5.97 6.51
N GLY A 149 3.39 -5.29 6.75
CA GLY A 149 4.66 -5.92 7.09
C GLY A 149 5.46 -6.39 5.87
N GLN A 150 4.99 -6.09 4.65
CA GLN A 150 5.75 -6.38 3.44
C GLN A 150 6.79 -5.28 3.22
N LEU A 151 8.04 -5.69 3.06
CA LEU A 151 9.09 -4.83 2.53
C LEU A 151 8.87 -4.71 1.03
N LEU A 152 8.77 -3.48 0.55
CA LEU A 152 8.73 -3.19 -0.86
C LEU A 152 10.14 -2.87 -1.33
N PHE A 153 10.64 -3.71 -2.22
CA PHE A 153 11.83 -3.41 -2.97
C PHE A 153 11.42 -2.56 -4.16
N ASP A 154 11.92 -1.32 -4.19
CA ASP A 154 11.88 -0.51 -5.39
C ASP A 154 12.77 -1.19 -6.44
N LEU A 155 12.14 -1.95 -7.34
CA LEU A 155 12.82 -2.60 -8.46
C LEU A 155 13.05 -1.61 -9.62
N GLY A 156 12.83 -0.32 -9.42
CA GLY A 156 12.61 0.64 -10.49
C GLY A 156 11.20 0.42 -11.02
N ALA A 157 10.36 1.44 -10.91
CA ALA A 157 8.98 1.40 -11.39
C ALA A 157 8.91 0.78 -12.79
N ALA A 158 8.16 -0.32 -12.93
CA ALA A 158 7.42 -0.56 -14.15
C ALA A 158 6.43 0.60 -14.26
N THR A 159 6.88 1.70 -14.84
CA THR A 159 6.08 2.91 -15.02
C THR A 159 4.83 2.51 -15.79
N GLN A 160 3.70 2.87 -15.20
CA GLN A 160 2.38 2.76 -15.79
C GLN A 160 2.33 3.60 -17.05
N GLY A 161 2.62 2.95 -18.16
CA GLY A 161 2.32 3.31 -19.52
C GLY A 161 2.29 1.98 -20.25
N ASP A 162 1.36 1.79 -21.17
CA ASP A 162 1.42 0.70 -22.13
C ASP A 162 2.58 1.01 -23.12
N ASP A 163 3.78 1.31 -22.59
CA ASP A 163 4.98 1.61 -23.37
C ASP A 163 5.33 0.28 -24.03
N THR A 164 4.99 0.17 -25.31
CA THR A 164 5.29 -1.05 -26.05
C THR A 164 6.81 -1.22 -26.12
N LEU A 165 7.28 -2.45 -26.37
CA LEU A 165 8.72 -2.70 -26.59
C LEU A 165 9.28 -1.72 -27.64
N GLU A 166 8.49 -1.40 -28.66
CA GLU A 166 8.85 -0.49 -29.76
C GLU A 166 9.00 0.97 -29.28
N ASP A 167 8.10 1.46 -28.43
CA ASP A 167 8.18 2.80 -27.84
C ASP A 167 9.42 2.94 -26.94
N LEU A 168 9.68 1.94 -26.09
CA LEU A 168 10.85 1.91 -25.21
C LEU A 168 12.16 1.86 -25.98
N PHE A 169 12.19 1.10 -27.07
CA PHE A 169 13.36 1.01 -27.92
C PHE A 169 13.63 2.35 -28.61
N THR A 170 12.59 3.00 -29.14
CA THR A 170 12.70 4.31 -29.79
C THR A 170 13.17 5.40 -28.81
N GLU A 171 12.66 5.39 -27.58
CA GLU A 171 13.09 6.33 -26.54
C GLU A 171 14.55 6.08 -26.12
N ALA A 172 14.97 4.81 -26.05
CA ALA A 172 16.35 4.44 -25.73
C ALA A 172 17.34 4.94 -26.80
N GLU A 173 16.99 4.80 -28.08
CA GLU A 173 17.77 5.34 -29.19
C GLU A 173 17.86 6.88 -29.13
N ALA A 174 16.74 7.56 -28.86
CA ALA A 174 16.72 9.02 -28.73
C ALA A 174 17.59 9.51 -27.55
N ALA A 175 17.56 8.81 -26.42
CA ALA A 175 18.42 9.11 -25.27
C ALA A 175 19.91 8.86 -25.57
N GLU A 176 20.22 7.78 -26.29
CA GLU A 176 21.58 7.46 -26.74
C GLU A 176 22.13 8.53 -27.68
N GLU A 177 21.35 8.95 -28.68
CA GLU A 177 21.69 10.05 -29.60
C GLU A 177 21.85 11.39 -28.86
N GLY A 178 21.05 11.61 -27.80
CA GLY A 178 21.15 12.75 -26.90
C GLY A 178 22.38 12.74 -25.98
N GLY A 179 23.15 11.64 -25.94
CA GLY A 179 24.30 11.46 -25.08
C GLY A 179 23.97 11.10 -23.63
N ASP A 180 22.70 10.85 -23.31
CA ASP A 180 22.28 10.33 -22.00
C ASP A 180 22.45 8.81 -21.95
N HIS A 181 23.71 8.39 -21.86
CA HIS A 181 24.08 6.99 -21.87
C HIS A 181 23.52 6.21 -20.66
N ASP A 182 23.35 6.86 -19.50
CA ASP A 182 22.77 6.21 -18.32
C ASP A 182 21.25 6.04 -18.46
N GLY A 183 20.54 7.05 -18.98
CA GLY A 183 19.13 6.97 -19.31
C GLY A 183 18.83 5.92 -20.39
N ALA A 184 19.60 5.92 -21.48
CA ALA A 184 19.48 4.94 -22.55
C ALA A 184 19.71 3.50 -22.06
N ALA A 185 20.74 3.28 -21.22
CA ALA A 185 21.00 1.96 -20.64
C ALA A 185 19.83 1.45 -19.77
N ALA A 186 19.17 2.34 -19.02
CA ALA A 186 18.01 1.98 -18.22
C ALA A 186 16.79 1.61 -19.09
N LEU A 187 16.57 2.32 -20.21
CA LEU A 187 15.50 2.02 -21.15
C LEU A 187 15.74 0.68 -21.87
N TYR A 188 16.95 0.43 -22.38
CA TYR A 188 17.29 -0.88 -22.96
C TYR A 188 17.20 -2.02 -21.94
N GLN A 189 17.47 -1.77 -20.65
CA GLN A 189 17.22 -2.75 -19.60
C GLN A 189 15.73 -3.09 -19.45
N ARG A 190 14.83 -2.11 -19.62
CA ARG A 190 13.39 -2.37 -19.66
C ARG A 190 13.00 -3.18 -20.90
N CYS A 191 13.56 -2.89 -22.08
CA CYS A 191 13.36 -3.72 -23.28
C CYS A 191 13.75 -5.18 -23.03
N LEU A 192 14.92 -5.41 -22.42
CA LEU A 192 15.41 -6.76 -22.09
C LEU A 192 14.63 -7.46 -20.96
N ALA A 193 13.88 -6.72 -20.16
CA ALA A 193 12.96 -7.31 -19.19
C ALA A 193 11.68 -7.83 -19.86
N ILE A 194 11.26 -7.19 -20.96
CA ILE A 194 10.10 -7.57 -21.76
C ILE A 194 10.47 -8.71 -22.73
N ASP A 195 11.55 -8.55 -23.49
CA ASP A 195 12.14 -9.58 -24.34
C ASP A 195 13.61 -9.85 -23.96
N PRO A 196 13.86 -10.86 -23.10
CA PRO A 196 15.22 -11.25 -22.72
C PRO A 196 16.08 -11.81 -23.86
N THR A 197 15.50 -12.06 -25.03
CA THR A 197 16.17 -12.66 -26.19
C THR A 197 16.54 -11.65 -27.28
N ASP A 198 16.23 -10.37 -27.08
CA ASP A 198 16.62 -9.30 -27.98
C ASP A 198 18.13 -9.02 -27.91
N ALA A 199 18.86 -9.56 -28.88
CA ALA A 199 20.31 -9.37 -29.01
C ALA A 199 20.69 -7.91 -29.29
N ILE A 200 19.84 -7.15 -30.00
CA ILE A 200 20.10 -5.75 -30.35
C ILE A 200 19.99 -4.89 -29.08
N ALA A 201 18.93 -5.07 -28.28
CA ALA A 201 18.79 -4.35 -27.01
C ALA A 201 19.95 -4.64 -26.04
N ALA A 202 20.44 -5.88 -26.00
CA ALA A 202 21.63 -6.25 -25.20
C ALA A 202 22.90 -5.54 -25.70
N PHE A 203 23.11 -5.51 -27.01
CA PHE A 203 24.25 -4.82 -27.62
C PHE A 203 24.21 -3.30 -27.40
N ASN A 204 23.05 -2.67 -27.60
CA ASN A 204 22.91 -1.22 -27.44
C ASN A 204 23.04 -0.81 -25.96
N ARG A 205 22.50 -1.61 -25.02
CA ARG A 205 22.75 -1.40 -23.59
C ARG A 205 24.24 -1.46 -23.27
N ALA A 206 24.97 -2.42 -23.85
CA ALA A 206 26.41 -2.54 -23.65
C ALA A 206 27.18 -1.31 -24.18
N ASN A 207 26.79 -0.77 -25.34
CA ASN A 207 27.36 0.46 -25.87
C ASN A 207 27.13 1.65 -24.94
N CYS A 208 25.91 1.81 -24.44
CA CYS A 208 25.55 2.86 -23.48
C CYS A 208 26.34 2.72 -22.17
N LEU A 209 26.37 1.52 -21.57
CA LEU A 209 27.15 1.24 -20.36
C LEU A 209 28.65 1.53 -20.55
N ARG A 210 29.21 1.20 -21.72
CA ARG A 210 30.59 1.54 -22.07
C ARG A 210 30.78 3.06 -22.18
N GLY A 211 29.83 3.77 -22.79
CA GLY A 211 29.79 5.24 -22.89
C GLY A 211 29.79 5.91 -21.52
N SER A 212 29.09 5.33 -20.55
CA SER A 212 29.08 5.76 -19.13
C SER A 212 30.28 5.27 -18.30
N GLY A 213 31.28 4.60 -18.91
CA GLY A 213 32.47 4.09 -18.20
C GLY A 213 32.26 2.79 -17.41
N ARG A 214 31.11 2.13 -17.51
CA ARG A 214 30.76 0.87 -16.83
C ARG A 214 31.16 -0.37 -17.66
N ALA A 215 32.44 -0.43 -18.05
CA ALA A 215 32.96 -1.41 -19.01
C ALA A 215 32.78 -2.89 -18.58
N ALA A 216 32.83 -3.17 -17.27
CA ALA A 216 32.64 -4.54 -16.76
C ALA A 216 31.21 -5.05 -16.98
N GLU A 217 30.22 -4.18 -16.84
CA GLU A 217 28.81 -4.50 -17.06
C GLU A 217 28.51 -4.60 -18.56
N ALA A 218 29.10 -3.71 -19.37
CA ALA A 218 29.03 -3.79 -20.83
C ALA A 218 29.56 -5.12 -21.38
N ALA A 219 30.67 -5.64 -20.84
CA ALA A 219 31.24 -6.92 -21.28
C ALA A 219 30.27 -8.10 -21.11
N HIS A 220 29.49 -8.11 -20.03
CA HIS A 220 28.48 -9.14 -19.81
C HIS A 220 27.35 -9.06 -20.84
N ASP A 221 26.91 -7.85 -21.20
CA ASP A 221 25.83 -7.66 -22.17
C ASP A 221 26.26 -7.89 -23.61
N TYR A 222 27.51 -7.54 -23.97
CA TYR A 222 28.09 -7.97 -25.25
C TYR A 222 28.14 -9.50 -25.34
N ALA A 223 28.59 -10.18 -24.27
CA ALA A 223 28.63 -11.64 -24.25
C ALA A 223 27.22 -12.25 -24.37
N ARG A 224 26.21 -11.59 -23.80
CA ARG A 224 24.80 -11.98 -23.94
C ARG A 224 24.32 -11.78 -25.38
N ALA A 225 24.60 -10.64 -26.01
CA ALA A 225 24.23 -10.37 -27.41
C ALA A 225 24.82 -11.42 -28.36
N ILE A 226 26.13 -11.68 -28.28
CA ILE A 226 26.83 -12.71 -29.08
C ILE A 226 26.27 -14.11 -28.84
N LYS A 227 25.86 -14.42 -27.60
CA LYS A 227 25.24 -15.72 -27.28
C LYS A 227 23.86 -15.88 -27.92
N LEU A 228 23.10 -14.79 -28.04
CA LEU A 228 21.75 -14.78 -28.60
C LEU A 228 21.81 -14.76 -30.13
N ASP A 229 22.66 -13.91 -30.70
CA ASP A 229 22.97 -13.84 -32.13
C ASP A 229 24.49 -13.76 -32.33
N PRO A 230 25.13 -14.86 -32.78
CA PRO A 230 26.57 -14.90 -33.03
C PRO A 230 27.09 -13.97 -34.15
N ALA A 231 26.22 -13.23 -34.85
CA ALA A 231 26.61 -12.27 -35.88
C ALA A 231 27.04 -10.89 -35.33
N PHE A 232 26.85 -10.64 -34.02
CA PHE A 232 27.34 -9.44 -33.32
C PHE A 232 28.84 -9.45 -33.01
#